data_AF-A0A7X4F795-F1
#
_entry.id   AF-A0A7X4F795-F1
#
_cell.length_a   1.000
_cell.length_b   1.000
_cell.length_c   1.000
_cell.angle_alpha   90.00
_cell.angle_beta   90.00
_cell.angle_gamma   90.00
#
_symmetry.space_group_name_H-M   'P 1'
#
loop_
_entity.id
_entity.type
_entity.pdbx_description
1 polymer ?
#
loop_
_entity_poly.entity_id
_entity_poly.type
_entity_poly.pdbx_seq_one_letter_code
_entity_poly.pdbx_strand_id
1 'polypeptide(L)' 'MLDNIGHIAGTIWHYLEENNEATVTKITREIGETERSVLMGVGWLAREGKLDFEKRKQGTYITLKTQQSDADVA' A
#
# COMPACT_ATOMS: atom_id res chain seq x y z
N MET A 1 9.72 -17.58 3.03
CA MET A 1 9.90 -16.38 2.17
C MET A 1 8.58 -15.75 1.80
N LEU A 2 7.60 -16.51 1.26
CA LEU A 2 6.24 -15.99 0.99
C LEU A 2 5.55 -15.47 2.25
N ASP A 3 5.66 -16.19 3.38
CA ASP A 3 5.06 -15.78 4.66
C ASP A 3 5.57 -14.42 5.13
N ASN A 4 6.85 -14.11 4.88
CA ASN A 4 7.45 -12.82 5.23
C ASN A 4 6.89 -11.69 4.37
N ILE A 5 6.69 -11.93 3.06
CA ILE A 5 6.09 -10.93 2.16
C ILE A 5 4.63 -10.67 2.53
N GLY A 6 3.88 -11.72 2.89
CA GLY A 6 2.51 -11.58 3.38
C GLY A 6 2.43 -10.78 4.68
N HIS A 7 3.36 -11.01 5.62
CA HIS A 7 3.44 -10.23 6.85
C HIS A 7 3.73 -8.75 6.58
N ILE A 8 4.75 -8.46 5.76
CA ILE A 8 5.08 -7.08 5.36
C ILE A 8 3.91 -6.41 4.64
N ALA A 9 3.21 -7.13 3.76
CA ALA A 9 2.01 -6.63 3.09
C ALA A 9 0.90 -6.25 4.08
N GLY A 10 0.68 -7.07 5.13
CA GLY A 10 -0.25 -6.75 6.21
C GLY A 10 0.15 -5.47 6.96
N THR A 11 1.43 -5.33 7.32
CA THR A 11 1.94 -4.12 7.97
C THR A 11 1.76 -2.87 7.10
N ILE A 12 2.04 -2.95 5.79
CA ILE A 12 1.82 -1.84 4.84
C ILE A 12 0.34 -1.49 4.74
N TRP A 13 -0.54 -2.50 4.69
CA TRP A 13 -1.97 -2.28 4.61
C TRP A 13 -2.50 -1.52 5.83
N HIS A 14 -2.14 -1.94 7.05
CA HIS A 14 -2.51 -1.24 8.28
C HIS A 14 -1.93 0.18 8.33
N TYR A 15 -0.67 0.34 7.93
CA TYR A 15 -0.06 1.67 7.85
C TYR A 15 -0.86 2.60 6.92
N LEU A 16 -1.28 2.14 5.75
CA LEU A 16 -2.07 2.93 4.81
C LEU A 16 -3.50 3.20 5.29
N GLU A 17 -4.11 2.25 6.01
CA GLU A 17 -5.42 2.45 6.67
C GLU A 17 -5.36 3.61 7.69
N GLU A 18 -4.29 3.69 8.48
CA GLU A 18 -4.11 4.73 9.49
C GLU A 18 -3.68 6.09 8.90
N ASN A 19 -2.91 6.08 7.81
CA ASN A 19 -2.23 7.27 7.27
C ASN A 19 -2.84 7.80 5.96
N ASN A 20 -3.90 7.18 5.43
CA ASN A 20 -4.57 7.43 4.14
C ASN A 20 -3.69 7.22 2.90
N GLU A 21 -2.63 8.01 2.75
CA GLU A 21 -1.74 7.99 1.59
C GLU A 21 -0.27 8.15 1.99
N ALA A 22 0.62 7.49 1.27
CA ALA A 22 2.06 7.63 1.47
C ALA A 22 2.88 7.25 0.24
N THR A 23 4.10 7.78 0.14
CA THR A 23 5.08 7.31 -0.84
C THR A 23 5.80 6.05 -0.34
N VAL A 24 6.36 5.25 -1.25
CA VAL A 24 7.17 4.07 -0.90
C VAL A 24 8.30 4.43 0.08
N THR A 25 8.96 5.58 -0.13
CA THR A 25 10.03 6.05 0.75
C THR A 25 9.52 6.37 2.15
N LYS A 26 8.32 6.98 2.27
CA LYS A 26 7.71 7.24 3.58
C LYS A 26 7.34 5.94 4.27
N ILE A 27 6.67 5.01 3.58
CA ILE A 27 6.30 3.69 4.11
C ILE A 27 7.54 2.95 4.62
N THR A 28 8.58 2.85 3.78
CA THR A 28 9.87 2.21 4.13
C THR A 28 10.44 2.75 5.44
N ARG A 29 10.47 4.08 5.60
CA ARG A 29 11.01 4.72 6.81
C ARG A 29 10.15 4.45 8.04
N GLU A 30 8.82 4.60 7.94
CA GLU A 30 7.94 4.52 9.10
C GLU A 30 7.75 3.07 9.59
N ILE A 31 7.74 2.07 8.70
CA ILE A 31 7.61 0.66 9.10
C ILE A 31 8.95 0.00 9.45
N GLY A 32 10.08 0.70 9.23
CA GLY A 32 11.41 0.23 9.61
C GLY A 32 11.97 -0.93 8.76
N GLU A 33 11.46 -1.11 7.54
CA GLU A 33 11.83 -2.20 6.63
C GLU A 33 12.77 -1.74 5.52
N THR A 34 13.35 -2.70 4.79
CA THR A 34 14.11 -2.36 3.57
C THR A 34 13.19 -1.98 2.41
N GLU A 35 13.65 -1.12 1.50
CA GLU A 35 12.88 -0.77 0.31
C GLU A 35 12.50 -2.00 -0.52
N ARG A 36 13.40 -3.00 -0.61
CA ARG A 36 13.12 -4.28 -1.27
C ARG A 36 11.96 -5.03 -0.60
N SER A 37 11.97 -5.13 0.73
CA SER A 37 10.89 -5.74 1.52
C SER A 37 9.56 -5.03 1.25
N VAL A 38 9.56 -3.70 1.32
CA VAL A 38 8.37 -2.87 1.11
C VAL A 38 7.82 -3.04 -0.30
N LEU A 39 8.66 -3.00 -1.33
CA LEU A 39 8.23 -3.18 -2.72
C LEU A 39 7.63 -4.56 -2.98
N MET A 40 8.14 -5.63 -2.33
CA MET A 40 7.53 -6.95 -2.41
C MET A 40 6.14 -6.97 -1.77
N GLY A 41 5.97 -6.34 -0.60
CA GLY A 41 4.67 -6.23 0.06
C GLY A 41 3.67 -5.37 -0.73
N VAL A 42 4.11 -4.23 -1.28
CA VAL A 42 3.31 -3.40 -2.20
C VAL A 42 2.89 -4.21 -3.42
N GLY A 43 3.82 -4.95 -4.04
CA GLY A 43 3.52 -5.82 -5.18
C GLY A 43 2.50 -6.91 -4.83
N TRP A 44 2.58 -7.47 -3.62
CA TRP A 44 1.61 -8.43 -3.11
C TRP A 44 0.20 -7.84 -3.02
N LEU A 45 0.05 -6.66 -2.40
CA LEU A 45 -1.25 -5.97 -2.28
C LEU A 45 -1.78 -5.49 -3.65
N ALA A 46 -0.90 -5.05 -4.55
CA ALA A 46 -1.26 -4.66 -5.91
C ALA A 46 -1.81 -5.84 -6.72
N ARG A 47 -1.19 -7.03 -6.57
CA ARG A 47 -1.69 -8.28 -7.17
C ARG A 47 -3.10 -8.63 -6.69
N GLU A 48 -3.43 -8.28 -5.45
CA GLU A 48 -4.77 -8.47 -4.86
C GLU A 48 -5.75 -7.35 -5.23
N GLY A 49 -5.32 -6.34 -5.98
CA GLY A 49 -6.16 -5.21 -6.38
C GLY A 49 -6.53 -4.29 -5.22
N LYS A 50 -5.72 -4.24 -4.15
CA LYS A 50 -6.00 -3.47 -2.91
C LYS A 50 -5.43 -2.05 -2.90
N LEU A 51 -4.62 -1.70 -3.90
CA LEU A 51 -3.91 -0.41 -3.93
C LEU A 51 -4.28 0.40 -5.17
N ASP A 52 -4.29 1.71 -5.00
CA ASP A 52 -4.22 2.72 -6.06
C ASP A 52 -2.88 3.44 -6.03
N PHE A 53 -2.47 3.95 -7.20
CA PHE A 53 -1.19 4.61 -7.39
C PHE A 53 -1.40 5.93 -8.12
N GLU A 54 -0.92 7.02 -7.52
CA GLU A 54 -0.99 8.36 -8.11
C GLU A 54 0.41 8.93 -8.29
N LYS A 55 0.79 9.24 -9.53
CA LYS A 55 2.07 9.88 -9.81
C LYS A 55 1.94 11.40 -9.69
N ARG A 56 2.62 11.97 -8.69
CA ARG A 56 2.71 13.41 -8.45
C ARG A 56 4.14 13.90 -8.71
N LYS A 57 4.36 15.23 -8.73
CA LYS A 57 5.71 15.82 -8.91
C LYS A 57 6.72 15.34 -7.85
N GLN A 58 6.25 15.00 -6.67
CA GLN A 58 7.06 14.62 -5.50
C GLN A 58 7.26 13.09 -5.36
N GLY A 59 6.67 12.29 -6.26
CA GLY A 59 6.79 10.83 -6.25
C GLY A 59 5.47 10.12 -6.53
N THR A 60 5.50 8.80 -6.40
CA THR A 60 4.29 7.95 -6.49
C THR A 60 3.70 7.78 -5.11
N TYR A 61 2.45 8.19 -4.96
CA TYR A 61 1.65 7.99 -3.76
C TYR A 61 0.84 6.71 -3.89
N ILE A 62 0.73 5.99 -2.78
CA ILE A 62 0.00 4.74 -2.64
C ILE A 62 -1.16 5.00 -1.68
N THR A 63 -2.35 4.56 -2.06
CA THR A 63 -3.58 4.58 -1.26
C THR A 63 -4.22 3.20 -1.26
N LEU A 64 -5.06 2.91 -0.25
CA LEU A 64 -5.94 1.75 -0.30
C LEU A 64 -7.08 2.01 -1.29
N LYS A 65 -7.41 0.99 -2.08
CA LYS A 65 -8.67 0.95 -2.83
C LYS A 65 -9.80 0.73 -1.84
N THR A 66 -10.62 1.75 -1.61
CA THR A 66 -11.93 1.55 -1.01
C THR A 66 -12.79 0.78 -2.01
N GLN A 67 -13.38 -0.34 -1.59
CA GLN A 67 -14.41 -0.99 -2.39
C GLN A 67 -15.60 -0.04 -2.42
N GLN A 68 -15.75 0.70 -3.51
CA GLN A 68 -16.98 1.39 -3.82
C GLN A 68 -18.01 0.31 -4.15
N SER A 69 -18.76 -0.12 -3.13
CA SER A 69 -20.02 -0.83 -3.36
C SER A 69 -20.97 0.11 -4.08
N ASP A 70 -21.65 -0.40 -5.08
CA ASP A 70 -22.76 0.22 -5.80
C ASP A 70 -23.79 0.89 -4.87
N ALA A 71 -23.55 2.16 -4.47
CA ALA A 71 -24.46 2.93 -3.62
C ALA A 71 -24.73 4.36 -4.13
N ASP A 72 -24.25 4.71 -5.34
CA ASP A 72 -24.65 5.94 -6.05
C ASP A 72 -25.56 5.63 -7.24
N VAL A 73 -26.54 4.74 -7.02
CA VAL A 73 -27.80 4.70 -7.79
C VAL A 73 -28.96 4.79 -6.80
N ALA A 74 -29.22 6.01 -6.34
CA ALA A 74 -30.51 6.43 -5.79
C ALA A 74 -30.77 7.89 -6.20
#